data_AF-A0A6B8RWQ7-F1
#
_entry.id   AF-A0A6B8RWQ7-F1
#
_cell.length_a   1.000
_cell.length_b   1.000
_cell.length_c   1.000
_cell.angle_alpha   90.00
_cell.angle_beta   90.00
_cell.angle_gamma   90.00
#
_symmetry.space_group_name_H-M   'P 1'
#
loop_
_entity.id
_entity.type
_entity.pdbx_description
1 polymer ?
#
loop_
_entity_poly.entity_id
_entity_poly.type
_entity_poly.pdbx_seq_one_letter_code
_entity_poly.pdbx_strand_id
1 'polypeptide(L)'
;MATDSKHKKQFEEAKKLHYKGVDGDKNAVKSANQHLSKLREAEPGNALIEAYYGSSLVLIARDSVKPLEKADKAQEGFDTLNRAINSDPNDKEIRLLRANVCLRLPESFFHCLQTAIEDFTFLLDRYEENASYLTQKQVREVIQNLSTAYQNAGKPDKANAVLQRLSQITFREEGKH
;
A
#
# COMPACT_ATOMS: atom_id res chain seq x y z
N MET A 1 19.77 -16.91 14.99
CA MET A 1 18.45 -17.53 15.21
C MET A 1 17.58 -16.78 16.24
N ALA A 2 18.07 -16.40 17.43
CA ALA A 2 17.25 -15.64 18.41
C ALA A 2 16.95 -14.19 17.98
N THR A 3 17.91 -13.49 17.37
CA THR A 3 17.75 -12.10 16.89
C THR A 3 16.75 -11.99 15.74
N ASP A 4 16.81 -12.93 14.81
CA ASP A 4 15.89 -13.03 13.66
C ASP A 4 14.42 -13.23 14.11
N SER A 5 14.20 -14.10 15.10
CA SER A 5 12.89 -14.28 15.74
C SER A 5 12.40 -13.01 16.49
N LYS A 6 13.33 -12.23 17.07
CA LYS A 6 13.00 -10.98 17.76
C LYS A 6 12.60 -9.89 16.77
N HIS A 7 13.38 -9.66 15.72
CA HIS A 7 13.06 -8.64 14.72
C HIS A 7 11.77 -8.97 13.97
N LYS A 8 11.52 -10.24 13.64
CA LYS A 8 10.24 -10.67 13.07
C LYS A 8 9.06 -10.29 13.95
N LYS A 9 9.13 -10.54 15.27
CA LYS A 9 8.06 -10.13 16.22
C LYS A 9 7.89 -8.62 16.29
N GLN A 10 9.00 -7.88 16.30
CA GLN A 10 8.98 -6.41 16.30
C GLN A 10 8.37 -5.87 15.02
N PHE A 11 8.65 -6.50 13.88
CA PHE A 11 8.10 -6.11 12.59
C PHE A 11 6.60 -6.37 12.52
N GLU A 12 6.12 -7.53 12.99
CA GLU A 12 4.67 -7.79 13.07
C GLU A 12 3.95 -6.78 13.98
N GLU A 13 4.57 -6.36 15.09
CA GLU A 13 4.00 -5.31 15.92
C GLU A 13 3.97 -3.95 15.21
N ALA A 14 5.04 -3.62 14.48
CA ALA A 14 5.09 -2.41 13.68
C ALA A 14 4.02 -2.40 12.58
N LYS A 15 3.75 -3.54 11.93
CA LYS A 15 2.65 -3.70 10.97
C LYS A 15 1.29 -3.45 11.61
N LYS A 16 1.03 -4.00 12.80
CA LYS A 16 -0.22 -3.76 13.54
C LYS A 16 -0.42 -2.29 13.88
N LEU A 17 0.63 -1.62 14.35
CA LEU A 17 0.61 -0.18 14.62
C LEU A 17 0.38 0.61 13.34
N HIS A 18 1.02 0.24 12.23
CA HIS A 18 0.80 0.85 10.93
C HIS A 18 -0.66 0.74 10.49
N TYR A 19 -1.29 -0.44 10.58
CA TYR A 19 -2.70 -0.61 10.23
C TYR A 19 -3.64 0.22 11.11
N LYS A 20 -3.40 0.29 12.43
CA LYS A 20 -4.13 1.23 13.30
C LYS A 20 -3.95 2.70 12.85
N GLY A 21 -2.76 3.05 12.40
CA GLY A 21 -2.47 4.37 11.84
C GLY A 21 -3.19 4.65 10.52
N VAL A 22 -3.33 3.64 9.66
CA VAL A 22 -4.17 3.70 8.45
C VAL A 22 -5.62 3.99 8.84
N ASP A 23 -6.13 3.34 9.89
CA ASP A 23 -7.49 3.53 10.44
C ASP A 23 -7.67 4.86 11.20
N GLY A 24 -6.61 5.66 11.36
CA GLY A 24 -6.67 7.03 11.88
C GLY A 24 -6.01 7.28 13.23
N ASP A 25 -5.42 6.25 13.87
CA ASP A 25 -4.70 6.43 15.13
C ASP A 25 -3.33 7.11 14.92
N LYS A 26 -3.28 8.42 15.16
CA LYS A 26 -2.08 9.25 15.01
C LYS A 26 -0.93 8.84 15.93
N ASN A 27 -1.23 8.28 17.11
CA ASN A 27 -0.19 7.80 18.02
C ASN A 27 0.40 6.50 17.49
N ALA A 28 -0.43 5.60 16.95
CA ALA A 28 0.03 4.39 16.31
C ALA A 28 0.91 4.68 15.08
N VAL A 29 0.62 5.75 14.30
CA VAL A 29 1.50 6.20 13.20
C VAL A 29 2.91 6.52 13.70
N LYS A 30 3.02 7.33 14.77
CA LYS A 30 4.32 7.71 15.35
C LYS A 30 5.08 6.48 15.87
N SER A 31 4.39 5.61 16.60
CA SER A 31 4.99 4.38 17.12
C SER A 31 5.45 3.46 15.98
N ALA A 32 4.62 3.25 14.95
CA ALA A 32 4.98 2.45 13.78
C ALA A 32 6.24 3.00 13.11
N ASN A 33 6.29 4.31 12.82
CA ASN A 33 7.46 4.92 12.19
C ASN A 33 8.74 4.76 13.03
N GLN A 34 8.66 4.93 14.36
CA GLN A 34 9.79 4.72 15.26
C GLN A 34 10.28 3.27 15.27
N HIS A 35 9.36 2.30 15.32
CA HIS A 35 9.71 0.87 15.28
C HIS A 35 10.34 0.50 13.93
N LEU A 36 9.75 0.97 12.83
CA LEU A 36 10.22 0.70 11.46
C LEU A 36 11.59 1.34 11.19
N SER A 37 11.85 2.55 11.69
CA SER A 37 13.17 3.19 11.57
C SER A 37 14.26 2.34 12.23
N LYS A 38 14.02 1.83 13.44
CA LYS A 38 14.99 0.97 14.15
C LYS A 38 15.17 -0.37 13.45
N LEU A 39 14.09 -0.96 12.95
CA LEU A 39 14.14 -2.21 12.19
C LEU A 39 14.91 -2.05 10.88
N ARG A 40 14.75 -0.92 10.19
CA ARG A 40 15.50 -0.59 8.96
C ARG A 40 17.00 -0.50 9.20
N GLU A 41 17.43 0.06 10.33
CA GLU A 41 18.84 0.09 10.74
C GLU A 41 19.38 -1.31 11.08
N ALA A 42 18.55 -2.14 11.71
CA ALA A 42 18.92 -3.48 12.14
C ALA A 42 18.90 -4.53 11.01
N GLU A 43 18.06 -4.33 9.99
CA GLU A 43 17.91 -5.16 8.80
C GLU A 43 18.01 -4.33 7.51
N PRO A 44 19.20 -3.77 7.22
CA PRO A 44 19.41 -3.01 6.00
C PRO A 44 19.16 -3.91 4.78
N GLY A 45 18.41 -3.40 3.81
CA GLY A 45 18.09 -4.11 2.57
C GLY A 45 16.82 -4.96 2.61
N ASN A 46 16.13 -5.07 3.75
CA ASN A 46 14.82 -5.69 3.81
C ASN A 46 13.76 -4.78 3.14
N ALA A 47 13.36 -5.13 1.92
CA ALA A 47 12.46 -4.33 1.09
C ALA A 47 11.09 -4.10 1.74
N LEU A 48 10.57 -5.09 2.46
CA LEU A 48 9.26 -4.99 3.09
C LEU A 48 9.29 -4.05 4.30
N ILE A 49 10.36 -4.06 5.11
CA ILE A 49 10.58 -3.06 6.17
C ILE A 49 10.69 -1.65 5.58
N GLU A 50 11.45 -1.48 4.49
CA GLU A 50 11.56 -0.20 3.76
C GLU A 50 10.18 0.29 3.31
N ALA A 51 9.34 -0.60 2.76
CA ALA A 51 8.00 -0.26 2.28
C ALA A 51 7.08 0.24 3.40
N TYR A 52 7.03 -0.49 4.52
CA TYR A 52 6.24 -0.07 5.68
C TYR A 52 6.76 1.23 6.27
N TYR A 53 8.09 1.43 6.32
CA TYR A 53 8.69 2.69 6.75
C TYR A 53 8.24 3.85 5.84
N GLY A 54 8.34 3.69 4.52
CA GLY A 54 7.89 4.69 3.55
C GLY A 54 6.41 5.01 3.69
N SER A 55 5.56 3.99 3.83
CA SER A 55 4.13 4.18 4.08
C SER A 55 3.86 4.93 5.40
N SER A 56 4.60 4.66 6.46
CA SER A 56 4.47 5.36 7.74
C SER A 56 4.88 6.84 7.66
N LEU A 57 5.85 7.20 6.81
CA LEU A 57 6.21 8.60 6.55
C LEU A 57 5.06 9.38 5.89
N VAL A 58 4.35 8.75 4.95
CA VAL A 58 3.15 9.36 4.32
C VAL A 58 2.02 9.53 5.34
N LEU A 59 1.87 8.60 6.28
CA LEU A 59 0.91 8.76 7.38
C LEU A 59 1.32 9.91 8.34
N ILE A 60 2.62 10.07 8.63
CA ILE A 60 3.12 11.24 9.37
C ILE A 60 2.81 12.54 8.62
N ALA A 61 3.00 12.56 7.29
CA ALA A 61 2.65 13.71 6.46
C ALA A 61 1.16 14.04 6.53
N ARG A 62 0.28 13.03 6.44
CA ARG A 62 -1.18 13.17 6.59
C ARG A 62 -1.54 13.87 7.90
N ASP A 63 -0.87 13.47 8.98
CA ASP A 63 -1.18 13.94 10.34
C ASP A 63 -0.49 15.26 10.71
N SER A 64 0.46 15.74 9.89
CA SER A 64 1.17 16.99 10.12
C SER A 64 0.32 18.23 9.81
N VAL A 65 0.42 19.23 10.68
CA VAL A 65 -0.23 20.54 10.53
C VAL A 65 0.65 21.57 9.82
N LYS A 66 1.93 21.26 9.62
CA LYS A 66 2.91 22.16 8.99
C LYS A 66 3.05 21.80 7.51
N PRO A 67 2.73 22.72 6.58
CA PRO A 67 2.73 22.42 5.14
C PRO A 67 4.06 21.89 4.60
N LEU A 68 5.19 22.46 5.04
CA LEU A 68 6.51 22.05 4.58
C LEU A 68 6.85 20.61 5.03
N GLU A 69 6.71 20.33 6.34
CA GLU A 69 6.93 18.98 6.87
C GLU A 69 6.01 17.94 6.21
N LYS A 70 4.78 18.33 5.86
CA LYS A 70 3.84 17.46 5.15
C LYS A 70 4.34 17.11 3.75
N ALA A 71 4.79 18.09 2.98
CA ALA A 71 5.32 17.85 1.63
C ALA A 71 6.59 16.98 1.69
N ASP A 72 7.53 17.33 2.56
CA ASP A 72 8.81 16.62 2.70
C ASP A 72 8.59 15.16 3.08
N LYS A 73 7.74 14.89 4.09
CA LYS A 73 7.47 13.52 4.55
C LYS A 73 6.68 12.70 3.54
N ALA A 74 5.77 13.34 2.79
CA ALA A 74 5.05 12.66 1.72
C ALA A 74 6.00 12.25 0.57
N GLN A 75 6.90 13.15 0.16
CA GLN A 75 7.89 12.86 -0.87
C GLN A 75 8.88 11.79 -0.42
N GLU A 76 9.45 11.93 0.79
CA GLU A 76 10.36 10.95 1.38
C GLU A 76 9.71 9.56 1.47
N GLY A 77 8.45 9.50 1.90
CA GLY A 77 7.69 8.27 1.97
C GLY A 77 7.44 7.62 0.61
N PHE A 78 7.11 8.43 -0.41
CA PHE A 78 6.90 7.95 -1.77
C PHE A 78 8.20 7.42 -2.40
N ASP A 79 9.31 8.16 -2.29
CA ASP A 79 10.61 7.73 -2.81
C ASP A 79 11.08 6.44 -2.13
N THR A 80 10.79 6.31 -0.84
CA THR A 80 11.08 5.10 -0.05
C THR A 80 10.30 3.89 -0.56
N LEU A 81 9.02 4.05 -0.90
CA LEU A 81 8.21 2.98 -1.51
C LEU A 81 8.72 2.59 -2.90
N ASN A 82 9.15 3.56 -3.70
CA ASN A 82 9.76 3.27 -5.01
C ASN A 82 11.04 2.47 -4.88
N ARG A 83 11.90 2.79 -3.90
CA ARG A 83 13.09 1.97 -3.60
C ARG A 83 12.72 0.55 -3.16
N ALA A 84 11.70 0.40 -2.31
CA ALA A 84 11.24 -0.91 -1.87
C ALA A 84 10.77 -1.80 -3.03
N ILE A 85 9.99 -1.26 -3.97
CA ILE A 85 9.57 -1.99 -5.18
C ILE A 85 10.74 -2.33 -6.08
N ASN A 86 11.73 -1.43 -6.23
CA ASN A 86 12.91 -1.72 -7.04
C ASN A 86 13.74 -2.87 -6.44
N SER A 87 13.74 -3.01 -5.11
CA SER A 87 14.42 -4.11 -4.41
C SER A 87 13.65 -5.43 -4.49
N ASP A 88 12.33 -5.41 -4.34
CA ASP A 88 11.47 -6.59 -4.49
C ASP A 88 10.18 -6.26 -5.26
N PRO A 89 10.20 -6.37 -6.61
CA PRO A 89 9.10 -5.93 -7.45
C PRO A 89 7.89 -6.88 -7.46
N ASN A 90 8.03 -8.08 -6.90
CA ASN A 90 6.96 -9.10 -6.91
C ASN A 90 6.28 -9.24 -5.54
N ASP A 91 6.79 -8.57 -4.50
CA ASP A 91 6.18 -8.61 -3.18
C ASP A 91 4.79 -7.95 -3.18
N LYS A 92 3.80 -8.77 -2.80
CA LYS A 92 2.39 -8.40 -2.75
C LYS A 92 2.11 -7.23 -1.80
N GLU A 93 2.71 -7.25 -0.62
CA GLU A 93 2.47 -6.23 0.40
C GLU A 93 3.09 -4.90 0.00
N ILE A 94 4.30 -4.91 -0.59
CA ILE A 94 4.93 -3.68 -1.10
C ILE A 94 4.07 -3.03 -2.18
N ARG A 95 3.59 -3.82 -3.16
CA ARG A 95 2.68 -3.34 -4.23
C ARG A 95 1.40 -2.74 -3.65
N LEU A 96 0.78 -3.42 -2.67
CA LEU A 96 -0.42 -2.90 -1.99
C LEU A 96 -0.14 -1.57 -1.28
N LEU A 97 0.98 -1.45 -0.55
CA LEU A 97 1.34 -0.23 0.16
C LEU A 97 1.56 0.94 -0.80
N ARG A 98 2.34 0.72 -1.88
CA ARG A 98 2.63 1.78 -2.85
C ARG A 98 1.38 2.21 -3.61
N ALA A 99 0.56 1.27 -4.08
CA ALA A 99 -0.69 1.59 -4.76
C ALA A 99 -1.63 2.46 -3.92
N ASN A 100 -1.84 2.06 -2.66
CA ASN A 100 -2.71 2.80 -1.74
C ASN A 100 -2.18 4.19 -1.39
N VAL A 101 -0.86 4.33 -1.24
CA VAL A 101 -0.23 5.65 -1.05
C VAL A 101 -0.41 6.51 -2.29
N CYS A 102 -0.09 5.99 -3.46
CA CYS A 102 -0.16 6.73 -4.73
C CYS A 102 -1.58 7.19 -5.06
N LEU A 103 -2.59 6.39 -4.69
CA LEU A 103 -3.99 6.77 -4.90
C LEU A 103 -4.43 7.95 -4.03
N ARG A 104 -3.81 8.14 -2.85
CA ARG A 104 -4.21 9.16 -1.85
C ARG A 104 -3.37 10.43 -1.92
N LEU A 105 -2.20 10.38 -2.56
CA LEU A 105 -1.37 11.55 -2.75
C LEU A 105 -2.00 12.49 -3.81
N PRO A 106 -1.87 13.82 -3.65
CA PRO A 106 -2.35 14.77 -4.65
C PRO A 106 -1.66 14.59 -6.00
N GLU A 107 -2.44 14.16 -7.01
CA GLU A 107 -1.91 13.88 -8.35
C GLU A 107 -1.29 15.11 -9.02
N SER A 108 -1.78 16.32 -8.73
CA SER A 108 -1.23 17.57 -9.26
C SER A 108 0.20 17.87 -8.82
N PHE A 109 0.70 17.19 -7.79
CA PHE A 109 2.05 17.38 -7.26
C PHE A 109 2.92 16.13 -7.40
N PHE A 110 2.38 14.95 -7.10
CA PHE A 110 3.16 13.70 -7.03
C PHE A 110 3.15 12.89 -8.33
N HIS A 111 2.19 13.12 -9.23
CA HIS A 111 2.08 12.43 -10.53
C HIS A 111 2.18 10.90 -10.43
N CYS A 112 1.60 10.33 -9.38
CA CYS A 112 1.77 8.93 -9.00
C CYS A 112 0.57 8.05 -9.32
N LEU A 113 -0.52 8.61 -9.86
CA LEU A 113 -1.74 7.85 -10.15
C LEU A 113 -1.53 6.71 -11.15
N GLN A 114 -0.67 6.91 -12.15
CA GLN A 114 -0.31 5.83 -13.08
C GLN A 114 0.43 4.67 -12.37
N THR A 115 1.19 4.97 -11.32
CA THR A 115 1.83 3.96 -10.46
C THR A 115 0.79 3.17 -9.67
N ALA A 116 -0.23 3.85 -9.13
CA ALA A 116 -1.34 3.17 -8.46
C ALA A 116 -2.07 2.21 -9.42
N ILE A 117 -2.35 2.66 -10.64
CA ILE A 117 -2.97 1.83 -11.68
C ILE A 117 -2.11 0.61 -12.01
N GLU A 118 -0.80 0.79 -12.19
CA GLU A 118 0.13 -0.31 -12.46
C GLU A 118 0.11 -1.36 -11.34
N ASP A 119 0.27 -0.95 -10.09
CA ASP A 119 0.36 -1.85 -8.96
C ASP A 119 -0.96 -2.59 -8.71
N PHE A 120 -2.11 -1.90 -8.77
CA PHE A 120 -3.40 -2.57 -8.64
C PHE A 120 -3.68 -3.54 -9.79
N THR A 121 -3.27 -3.19 -11.01
CA THR A 121 -3.40 -4.10 -12.18
C THR A 121 -2.55 -5.34 -11.98
N PHE A 122 -1.27 -5.18 -11.62
CA PHE A 122 -0.36 -6.29 -11.30
C PHE A 122 -0.97 -7.23 -10.25
N LEU A 123 -1.54 -6.68 -9.17
CA LEU A 123 -2.15 -7.48 -8.11
C LEU A 123 -3.36 -8.30 -8.60
N LEU A 124 -4.18 -7.75 -9.50
CA LEU A 124 -5.32 -8.46 -10.08
C LEU A 124 -4.89 -9.52 -11.10
N ASP A 125 -3.91 -9.23 -11.94
CA ASP A 125 -3.38 -10.19 -12.91
C ASP A 125 -2.84 -11.44 -12.17
N ARG A 126 -2.09 -11.24 -11.08
CA ARG A 126 -1.63 -12.34 -10.21
C ARG A 126 -2.76 -13.13 -9.56
N TYR A 127 -3.86 -12.46 -9.21
CA TYR A 127 -5.04 -13.14 -8.68
C TYR A 127 -5.78 -13.96 -9.75
N GLU A 128 -5.79 -13.52 -11.01
CA GLU A 128 -6.33 -14.32 -12.12
C GLU A 128 -5.52 -15.59 -12.36
N GLU A 129 -4.19 -15.48 -12.30
CA GLU A 129 -3.28 -16.62 -12.38
C GLU A 129 -3.44 -17.58 -11.19
N ASN A 130 -3.67 -17.03 -9.99
CA ASN A 130 -3.81 -17.78 -8.75
C ASN A 130 -4.79 -17.12 -7.79
N ALA A 131 -5.99 -17.70 -7.67
CA ALA A 131 -7.06 -17.20 -6.81
C ALA A 131 -6.72 -17.17 -5.30
N SER A 132 -5.62 -17.79 -4.86
CA SER A 132 -5.15 -17.71 -3.47
C SER A 132 -4.22 -16.50 -3.21
N TYR A 133 -3.80 -15.78 -4.26
CA TYR A 133 -2.85 -14.66 -4.15
C TYR A 133 -3.41 -13.49 -3.33
N LEU A 134 -4.70 -13.17 -3.54
CA LEU A 134 -5.46 -12.17 -2.79
C LEU A 134 -6.63 -12.84 -2.06
N THR A 135 -6.94 -12.35 -0.86
CA THR A 135 -8.22 -12.68 -0.21
C THR A 135 -9.37 -11.97 -0.92
N GLN A 136 -10.61 -12.47 -0.77
CA GLN A 136 -11.76 -11.82 -1.39
C GLN A 136 -11.98 -10.37 -0.94
N LYS A 137 -11.63 -10.06 0.33
CA LYS A 137 -11.64 -8.68 0.82
C LYS A 137 -10.64 -7.83 0.03
N GLN A 138 -9.42 -8.31 -0.16
CA GLN A 138 -8.39 -7.61 -0.92
C GLN A 138 -8.78 -7.44 -2.40
N VAL A 139 -9.39 -8.45 -3.04
CA VAL A 139 -9.87 -8.33 -4.42
C VAL A 139 -10.88 -7.19 -4.55
N ARG A 140 -11.86 -7.13 -3.65
CA ARG A 140 -12.86 -6.04 -3.62
C ARG A 140 -12.20 -4.68 -3.45
N GLU A 141 -11.30 -4.54 -2.48
CA GLU A 141 -10.59 -3.29 -2.22
C GLU A 141 -9.72 -2.86 -3.39
N VAL A 142 -8.96 -3.80 -3.98
CA VAL A 142 -8.09 -3.52 -5.14
C VAL A 142 -8.92 -3.09 -6.35
N ILE A 143 -10.04 -3.76 -6.67
CA ILE A 143 -10.89 -3.36 -7.80
C ILE A 143 -11.51 -1.98 -7.55
N GLN A 144 -12.06 -1.73 -6.36
CA GLN A 144 -12.64 -0.43 -6.02
C GLN A 144 -11.60 0.69 -6.16
N ASN A 145 -10.40 0.48 -5.60
CA ASN A 145 -9.31 1.44 -5.65
C ASN A 145 -8.77 1.63 -7.07
N LEU A 146 -8.69 0.58 -7.90
CA LEU A 146 -8.29 0.68 -9.30
C LEU A 146 -9.33 1.46 -10.12
N SER A 147 -10.61 1.24 -9.86
CA SER A 147 -11.69 2.04 -10.46
C SER A 147 -11.55 3.51 -10.08
N THR A 148 -11.33 3.82 -8.80
CA THR A 148 -11.06 5.19 -8.34
C THR A 148 -9.81 5.77 -9.01
N ALA A 149 -8.75 4.98 -9.17
CA ALA A 149 -7.53 5.43 -9.83
C ALA A 149 -7.79 5.80 -11.30
N TYR A 150 -8.57 4.99 -12.03
CA TYR A 150 -8.99 5.29 -13.39
C TYR A 150 -9.89 6.53 -13.49
N GLN A 151 -10.83 6.71 -12.55
CA GLN A 151 -11.67 7.91 -12.47
C GLN A 151 -10.81 9.16 -12.31
N ASN A 152 -9.89 9.15 -11.33
CA ASN A 152 -8.97 10.27 -11.07
C ASN A 152 -8.05 10.57 -12.27
N ALA A 153 -7.79 9.56 -13.12
CA ALA A 153 -6.96 9.69 -14.31
C ALA A 153 -7.75 10.15 -15.55
N GLY A 154 -9.04 10.50 -15.40
CA GLY A 154 -9.92 10.90 -16.50
C GLY A 154 -10.28 9.74 -17.44
N LYS A 155 -10.29 8.50 -16.95
CA LYS A 155 -10.58 7.28 -17.73
C LYS A 155 -11.84 6.56 -17.19
N PRO A 156 -13.03 7.19 -17.21
CA PRO A 156 -14.24 6.63 -16.60
C PRO A 156 -14.69 5.31 -17.24
N ASP A 157 -14.48 5.11 -18.55
CA ASP A 157 -14.81 3.86 -19.22
C ASP A 157 -14.02 2.68 -18.64
N LYS A 158 -12.72 2.89 -18.37
CA LYS A 158 -11.87 1.88 -17.73
C LYS A 158 -12.30 1.63 -16.29
N ALA A 159 -12.64 2.67 -15.54
CA ALA A 159 -13.16 2.52 -14.18
C ALA A 159 -14.41 1.63 -14.14
N ASN A 160 -15.38 1.90 -15.02
CA ASN A 160 -16.60 1.11 -15.15
C ASN A 160 -16.32 -0.35 -15.54
N ALA A 161 -15.39 -0.58 -16.47
CA ALA A 161 -15.01 -1.92 -16.90
C ALA A 161 -14.45 -2.78 -15.73
N VAL A 162 -13.60 -2.20 -14.87
CA VAL A 162 -13.08 -2.94 -13.70
C VAL A 162 -14.20 -3.25 -12.69
N LEU A 163 -15.15 -2.33 -12.46
CA LEU A 163 -16.29 -2.58 -11.56
C LEU A 163 -17.24 -3.67 -12.09
N GLN A 164 -17.50 -3.70 -13.40
CA GLN A 164 -18.27 -4.78 -14.02
C GLN A 164 -17.60 -6.15 -13.85
N ARG A 165 -16.27 -6.18 -13.85
CA ARG A 165 -15.54 -7.40 -13.54
C ARG A 165 -15.73 -7.86 -12.09
N LEU A 166 -15.77 -6.92 -11.13
CA LEU A 166 -16.04 -7.27 -9.74
C LEU A 166 -17.41 -7.91 -9.55
N SER A 167 -18.46 -7.37 -10.18
CA SER A 167 -19.81 -7.96 -10.05
C SER A 167 -19.82 -9.40 -10.54
N GLN A 168 -19.17 -9.69 -11.68
CA GLN A 168 -19.05 -11.05 -12.20
C GLN A 168 -18.31 -12.01 -11.26
N ILE A 169 -17.28 -11.52 -10.55
CA ILE A 169 -16.56 -12.32 -9.54
C ILE A 169 -17.51 -12.66 -8.38
N THR A 170 -18.19 -11.67 -7.82
CA THR A 170 -19.13 -11.86 -6.69
C THR A 170 -20.30 -12.78 -7.07
N PHE A 171 -20.91 -12.60 -8.25
CA PHE A 171 -22.02 -13.45 -8.70
C PHE A 171 -21.63 -14.93 -8.89
N ARG A 172 -20.40 -15.22 -9.33
CA ARG A 172 -19.90 -16.60 -9.46
C ARG A 172 -19.69 -17.30 -8.12
N GLU A 173 -19.65 -16.56 -7.02
CA GLU A 173 -19.48 -17.11 -5.67
C GLU A 173 -20.82 -17.45 -5.02
N GLU A 174 -21.86 -16.64 -5.24
CA GLU A 174 -23.21 -16.87 -4.70
C GLU A 174 -23.92 -18.09 -5.34
N GLY A 175 -23.52 -18.46 -6.57
CA GLY A 175 -24.04 -19.64 -7.28
C GLY A 175 -23.36 -20.97 -6.93
N LYS A 176 -22.46 -21.02 -5.94
CA LYS A 176 -21.74 -22.24 -5.51
C LYS A 176 -22.29 -22.88 -4.23
N HIS A 177 -23.51 -22.54 -3.84
CA HIS A 177 -24.20 -23.13 -2.69
C HIS A 177 -25.26 -24.15 -3.10
#